data_AF-A0A2V8LRY4-F1
#
_entry.id   AF-A0A2V8LRY4-F1
#
_cell.length_a   1.000
_cell.length_b   1.000
_cell.length_c   1.000
_cell.angle_alpha   90.00
_cell.angle_beta   90.00
_cell.angle_gamma   90.00
#
_symmetry.space_group_name_H-M   'P 1'
#
loop_
_entity.id
_entity.type
_entity.pdbx_description
1 polymer ?
#
loop_
_entity_poly.entity_id
_entity_poly.type
_entity_poly.pdbx_seq_one_letter_code
_entity_poly.pdbx_strand_id
1 'polypeptide(L)'
;MIATYTRHRLGNWTASYTWSRAHADLNTADSFLSDLPALVVRANEYGPLPWDAPHRFLAFGQLKAPFGLTVSPAIEIRSGFPFSAVNERLDFVGARDQAGRFPAFISIDAQVMKDFTIPKFIPKFDGKKARIGVAIFNLTNHFNPRDTQNNLDSLQFGQFFNSLGTSVRGKFEIDY
;
A
#
# COMPACT_ATOMS: atom_id res chain seq x y z
N MET A 1 -1.95 -11.29 -15.18
CA MET A 1 -2.15 -12.74 -14.95
C MET A 1 -2.58 -12.94 -13.50
N ILE A 2 -3.52 -13.86 -13.25
CA ILE A 2 -3.96 -14.23 -11.90
C ILE A 2 -3.96 -15.75 -11.77
N ALA A 3 -3.52 -16.25 -10.62
CA ALA A 3 -3.52 -17.65 -10.25
C ALA A 3 -4.20 -17.80 -8.89
N THR A 4 -5.17 -18.70 -8.82
CA THR A 4 -5.90 -19.00 -7.58
C THR A 4 -5.71 -20.46 -7.22
N TYR A 5 -5.43 -20.73 -5.95
CA TYR A 5 -5.25 -22.09 -5.45
C TYR A 5 -6.06 -22.30 -4.18
N THR A 6 -6.89 -23.34 -4.16
CA THR A 6 -7.74 -23.68 -3.02
C THR A 6 -7.44 -25.08 -2.55
N ARG A 7 -7.17 -25.24 -1.24
CA ARG A 7 -7.01 -26.55 -0.59
C ARG A 7 -7.62 -26.54 0.79
N HIS A 8 -8.30 -27.62 1.16
CA HIS A 8 -9.04 -27.72 2.44
C HIS A 8 -8.22 -27.36 3.70
N ARG A 9 -6.91 -27.69 3.73
CA ARG A 9 -6.02 -27.35 4.87
C ARG A 9 -5.34 -25.98 4.75
N LEU A 10 -5.09 -25.52 3.53
CA LEU A 10 -4.34 -24.31 3.26
C LEU A 10 -5.25 -23.12 2.93
N GLY A 11 -6.57 -23.28 2.92
CA GLY A 11 -7.50 -22.20 2.55
C GLY A 11 -7.39 -21.79 1.08
N ASN A 12 -7.78 -20.54 0.82
CA ASN A 12 -7.72 -19.91 -0.49
C ASN A 12 -6.47 -19.06 -0.60
N TRP A 13 -5.72 -19.24 -1.68
CA TRP A 13 -4.56 -18.45 -2.06
C TRP A 13 -4.81 -17.80 -3.39
N THR A 14 -4.41 -16.54 -3.51
CA THR A 14 -4.45 -15.79 -4.76
C THR A 14 -3.09 -15.16 -4.96
N ALA A 15 -2.57 -15.27 -6.18
CA ALA A 15 -1.40 -14.55 -6.64
C ALA A 15 -1.75 -13.86 -7.96
N SER A 16 -1.31 -12.63 -8.12
CA SER A 16 -1.57 -11.84 -9.31
C SER A 16 -0.33 -11.05 -9.70
N TYR A 17 -0.13 -10.94 -11.00
CA TYR A 17 0.85 -10.05 -11.60
C TYR A 17 0.16 -9.17 -12.61
N THR A 18 0.27 -7.87 -12.42
CA THR A 18 -0.28 -6.85 -13.30
C THR A 18 0.89 -6.09 -13.92
N TRP A 19 0.85 -6.00 -15.24
CA TRP A 19 1.62 -5.04 -16.01
C TRP A 19 0.64 -4.02 -16.59
N SER A 20 0.81 -2.75 -16.20
CA SER A 20 -0.07 -1.66 -16.62
C SER A 20 0.74 -0.40 -16.86
N ARG A 21 0.13 0.60 -17.49
CA ARG A 21 0.71 1.94 -17.64
C ARG A 21 -0.41 2.96 -17.47
N ALA A 22 -0.21 3.91 -16.57
CA ALA A 22 -1.16 4.97 -16.26
C ALA A 22 -0.57 6.30 -16.78
N HIS A 23 -1.05 6.75 -17.95
CA HIS A 23 -0.69 8.03 -18.55
C HIS A 23 -1.94 8.84 -18.83
N ALA A 24 -1.88 10.14 -18.58
CA ALA A 24 -2.94 11.09 -18.88
C ALA A 24 -2.39 12.51 -18.97
N ASP A 25 -3.27 13.45 -19.29
CA ASP A 25 -3.02 14.87 -19.07
C ASP A 25 -2.82 15.15 -17.59
N LEU A 26 -1.73 15.82 -17.24
CA LEU A 26 -1.31 16.06 -15.87
C LEU A 26 -1.94 17.32 -15.25
N ASN A 27 -2.78 18.01 -16.02
CA ASN A 27 -3.65 19.08 -15.55
C ASN A 27 -5.08 18.56 -15.44
N THR A 28 -5.33 17.72 -14.44
CA THR A 28 -6.65 17.14 -14.20
C THR A 28 -7.48 18.08 -13.32
N ALA A 29 -8.81 18.06 -13.49
CA ALA A 29 -9.71 18.94 -12.73
C ALA A 29 -9.57 18.76 -11.19
N ASP A 30 -9.29 17.54 -10.73
CA ASP A 30 -9.03 17.22 -9.32
C ASP A 30 -7.80 17.93 -8.75
N SER A 31 -6.80 18.22 -9.58
CA SER A 31 -5.62 19.00 -9.15
C SER A 31 -5.95 20.47 -8.86
N PHE A 32 -7.06 21.00 -9.40
CA PHE A 32 -7.48 22.39 -9.24
C PHE A 32 -8.61 22.59 -8.22
N LEU A 33 -9.33 21.52 -7.84
CA LEU A 33 -10.53 21.59 -6.99
C LEU A 33 -10.27 21.22 -5.52
N SER A 34 -8.99 21.15 -5.10
CA SER A 34 -8.58 20.89 -3.71
C SER A 34 -8.49 22.18 -2.87
N ASP A 35 -8.38 22.05 -1.54
CA ASP A 35 -8.56 23.10 -0.52
C ASP A 35 -7.46 24.19 -0.43
N LEU A 36 -6.98 24.73 -1.58
CA LEU A 36 -5.97 25.80 -1.77
C LEU A 36 -4.50 25.36 -1.57
N PRO A 37 -3.56 25.75 -2.47
CA PRO A 37 -3.30 27.14 -2.86
C PRO A 37 -3.35 27.44 -4.38
N ALA A 38 -3.55 28.72 -4.71
CA ALA A 38 -3.55 29.41 -6.01
C ALA A 38 -3.82 28.56 -7.26
N LEU A 39 -4.82 28.94 -8.06
CA LEU A 39 -5.07 28.40 -9.40
C LEU A 39 -3.87 28.67 -10.33
N VAL A 40 -2.78 27.91 -10.17
CA VAL A 40 -1.62 27.93 -11.06
C VAL A 40 -1.98 26.99 -12.20
N VAL A 41 -2.68 27.54 -13.19
CA VAL A 41 -2.91 26.85 -14.46
C VAL A 41 -1.56 26.81 -15.18
N ARG A 42 -0.86 25.68 -15.04
CA ARG A 42 0.38 25.42 -15.78
C ARG A 42 0.04 24.99 -17.20
N ALA A 43 1.01 25.04 -18.11
CA ALA A 43 0.87 24.39 -19.40
C ALA A 43 0.54 22.91 -19.19
N ASN A 44 -0.44 22.39 -19.94
CA ASN A 44 -0.77 20.97 -19.87
C ASN A 44 0.39 20.14 -20.41
N GLU A 45 0.60 18.99 -19.78
CA GLU A 45 1.61 18.02 -20.19
C GLU A 45 0.99 16.62 -20.12
N TYR A 46 1.29 15.79 -21.11
CA TYR A 46 0.86 14.40 -21.14
C TYR A 46 2.00 13.50 -20.66
N GLY A 47 1.77 12.75 -19.58
CA GLY A 47 2.84 12.00 -18.92
C GLY A 47 2.33 10.87 -18.03
N PRO A 48 3.25 10.16 -17.34
CA PRO A 48 2.87 9.16 -16.36
C PRO A 48 2.17 9.82 -15.17
N LEU A 49 1.07 9.23 -14.70
CA LEU A 49 0.35 9.73 -13.53
C LEU A 49 1.18 9.51 -12.25
N PRO A 50 0.98 10.33 -11.19
CA PRO A 50 1.71 10.20 -9.92
C PRO A 50 1.58 8.82 -9.24
N TRP A 51 0.58 8.03 -9.60
CA TRP A 51 0.35 6.67 -9.09
C TRP A 51 0.69 5.57 -10.11
N ASP A 52 1.38 5.90 -11.22
CA ASP A 52 1.80 4.90 -12.19
C ASP A 52 2.83 3.93 -11.58
N ALA A 53 2.45 2.66 -11.46
CA ALA A 53 3.29 1.58 -10.97
C ALA A 53 3.25 0.42 -11.99
N PRO A 54 4.16 0.41 -12.97
CA PRO A 54 3.99 -0.44 -14.14
C PRO A 54 3.93 -1.93 -13.84
N HIS A 55 4.70 -2.39 -12.86
CA HIS A 55 4.69 -3.79 -12.43
C HIS A 55 4.16 -3.89 -11.02
N ARG A 56 3.19 -4.78 -10.79
CA ARG A 56 2.67 -5.10 -9.47
C ARG A 56 2.45 -6.60 -9.35
N PHE A 57 3.11 -7.20 -8.37
CA PHE A 57 2.87 -8.55 -7.90
C PHE A 57 2.20 -8.48 -6.53
N LEU A 58 1.11 -9.23 -6.37
CA LEU A 58 0.36 -9.33 -5.11
C LEU A 58 -0.01 -10.79 -4.89
N ALA A 59 0.36 -11.34 -3.74
CA ALA A 59 -0.09 -12.66 -3.32
C ALA A 59 -0.55 -12.66 -1.87
N PHE A 60 -1.63 -13.36 -1.58
CA PHE A 60 -2.21 -13.45 -0.24
C PHE A 60 -2.98 -14.76 -0.08
N GLY A 61 -3.22 -15.14 1.17
CA GLY A 61 -4.04 -16.30 1.47
C GLY A 61 -4.31 -16.44 2.96
N GLN A 62 -4.89 -17.58 3.34
CA GLN A 62 -5.22 -17.89 4.74
C GLN A 62 -4.88 -19.34 5.04
N LEU A 63 -4.03 -19.59 6.02
CA LEU A 63 -3.71 -20.93 6.51
C LEU A 63 -4.31 -21.16 7.90
N LYS A 64 -4.87 -22.36 8.12
CA LYS A 64 -5.28 -22.81 9.45
C LYS A 64 -4.07 -23.42 10.15
N ALA A 65 -3.62 -22.76 11.21
CA ALA A 65 -2.52 -23.19 12.06
C ALA A 65 -3.05 -24.01 13.27
N PRO A 66 -2.18 -24.75 13.98
CA PRO A 66 -2.54 -25.45 15.21
C PRO A 66 -3.20 -24.52 16.24
N PHE A 67 -3.89 -25.11 17.21
CA PHE A 67 -4.59 -24.39 18.27
C PHE A 67 -5.66 -23.42 17.76
N GLY A 68 -6.34 -23.71 16.65
CA GLY A 68 -7.43 -22.88 16.14
C GLY A 68 -7.00 -21.47 15.75
N LEU A 69 -5.73 -21.31 15.35
CA LEU A 69 -5.19 -20.06 14.82
C LEU A 69 -5.40 -20.00 13.31
N THR A 70 -5.67 -18.81 12.80
CA THR A 70 -5.71 -18.52 11.36
C THR A 70 -4.63 -17.49 11.06
N VAL A 71 -3.71 -17.82 10.16
CA VAL A 71 -2.65 -16.91 9.71
C VAL A 71 -2.95 -16.49 8.28
N SER A 72 -2.97 -15.19 8.03
CA SER A 72 -3.26 -14.61 6.73
C SER A 72 -2.08 -13.76 6.27
N PRO A 73 -1.11 -14.35 5.55
CA PRO A 73 -0.01 -13.60 4.97
C PRO A 73 -0.44 -12.89 3.68
N ALA A 74 0.21 -11.76 3.41
CA ALA A 74 0.14 -11.05 2.14
C ALA A 74 1.53 -10.54 1.77
N ILE A 75 1.85 -10.55 0.49
CA ILE A 75 3.07 -9.98 -0.07
C ILE A 75 2.69 -9.09 -1.25
N GLU A 76 3.24 -7.89 -1.26
CA GLU A 76 3.14 -6.95 -2.37
C GLU A 76 4.52 -6.51 -2.81
N ILE A 77 4.78 -6.59 -4.12
CA ILE A 77 5.97 -6.06 -4.77
C ILE A 77 5.50 -5.19 -5.92
N ARG A 78 5.89 -3.93 -5.98
CA ARG A 78 5.54 -3.07 -7.11
C ARG A 78 6.63 -2.08 -7.45
N SER A 79 6.60 -1.60 -8.70
CA SER A 79 7.38 -0.44 -9.10
C SER A 79 7.09 0.76 -8.20
N GLY A 80 8.13 1.52 -7.86
CA GLY A 80 7.96 2.80 -7.18
C GLY A 80 7.31 3.82 -8.10
N PHE A 81 6.61 4.78 -7.50
CA PHE A 81 5.90 5.83 -8.23
C PHE A 81 6.87 6.80 -8.92
N PRO A 82 6.48 7.47 -10.00
CA PRO A 82 7.27 8.55 -10.57
C PRO A 82 7.24 9.81 -9.68
N PHE A 83 8.20 10.70 -9.89
CA PHE A 83 8.16 12.04 -9.31
C PHE A 83 8.68 13.08 -10.30
N SER A 84 8.24 14.32 -10.10
CA SER A 84 8.65 15.51 -10.86
C SER A 84 9.75 16.27 -10.12
N ALA A 85 10.75 16.79 -10.84
CA ALA A 85 11.72 17.73 -10.29
C ALA A 85 11.17 19.16 -10.31
N VAL A 86 11.50 19.95 -9.30
CA VAL A 86 11.14 21.37 -9.20
C VAL A 86 12.35 22.24 -8.85
N ASN A 87 12.25 23.54 -9.06
CA ASN A 87 13.22 24.53 -8.56
C ASN A 87 12.74 25.18 -7.25
N GLU A 88 13.51 26.12 -6.69
CA GLU A 88 13.14 26.91 -5.48
C GLU A 88 11.78 27.63 -5.57
N ARG A 89 11.30 27.93 -6.78
CA ARG A 89 10.00 28.58 -7.00
C ARG A 89 8.85 27.59 -7.13
N LEU A 90 9.12 26.28 -6.97
CA LEU A 90 8.19 25.19 -7.21
C LEU A 90 7.70 25.11 -8.68
N ASP A 91 8.50 25.64 -9.60
CA ASP A 91 8.29 25.41 -11.03
C ASP A 91 8.88 24.06 -11.40
N PHE A 92 8.16 23.29 -12.20
CA PHE A 92 8.67 22.02 -12.71
C PHE A 92 9.88 22.25 -13.61
N VAL A 93 10.90 21.42 -13.45
CA VAL A 93 12.09 21.43 -14.27
C VAL A 93 12.15 20.12 -15.07
N GLY A 94 12.02 20.24 -16.39
CA GLY A 94 11.88 19.10 -17.29
C GLY A 94 10.46 18.56 -17.35
N ALA A 95 10.32 17.36 -17.94
CA ALA A 95 9.03 16.70 -18.07
C ALA A 95 8.50 16.23 -16.71
N ARG A 96 7.23 16.52 -16.42
CA ARG A 96 6.58 16.12 -15.18
C ARG A 96 6.53 14.60 -15.06
N ASP A 97 6.77 14.14 -13.83
CA ASP A 97 6.77 12.74 -13.41
C ASP A 97 7.79 11.88 -14.18
N GLN A 98 8.85 12.52 -14.67
CA GLN A 98 9.96 11.90 -15.39
C GLN A 98 11.34 12.22 -14.82
N ALA A 99 11.42 12.87 -13.65
CA ALA A 99 12.70 13.13 -12.99
C ALA A 99 13.32 11.87 -12.33
N GLY A 100 12.49 10.85 -12.11
CA GLY A 100 12.90 9.58 -11.53
C GLY A 100 11.72 8.82 -10.97
N ARG A 101 12.02 7.75 -10.24
CA ARG A 101 11.04 6.95 -9.53
C ARG A 101 11.50 6.65 -8.12
N PHE A 102 10.53 6.46 -7.24
CA PHE A 102 10.77 5.84 -5.95
C PHE A 102 11.40 4.44 -6.13
N PRO A 103 12.15 3.93 -5.13
CA PRO A 103 12.57 2.54 -5.09
C PRO A 103 11.37 1.59 -5.22
N ALA A 104 11.64 0.34 -5.61
CA ALA A 104 10.59 -0.68 -5.63
C ALA A 104 9.98 -0.84 -4.22
N PHE A 105 8.65 -0.85 -4.17
CA PHE A 105 7.92 -1.08 -2.93
C PHE A 105 7.84 -2.59 -2.69
N ILE A 106 8.21 -3.02 -1.48
CA ILE A 106 8.14 -4.42 -1.06
C ILE A 106 7.53 -4.46 0.35
N SER A 107 6.40 -5.13 0.51
CA SER A 107 5.83 -5.37 1.84
C SER A 107 5.47 -6.84 2.00
N ILE A 108 5.86 -7.41 3.13
CA ILE A 108 5.33 -8.68 3.62
C ILE A 108 4.50 -8.33 4.85
N ASP A 109 3.22 -8.65 4.81
CA ASP A 109 2.26 -8.43 5.89
C ASP A 109 1.73 -9.77 6.38
N ALA A 110 1.38 -9.85 7.65
CA ALA A 110 0.81 -11.06 8.24
C ALA A 110 -0.22 -10.70 9.30
N GLN A 111 -1.35 -11.40 9.26
CA GLN A 111 -2.36 -11.32 10.30
C GLN A 111 -2.52 -12.67 10.98
N VAL A 112 -2.53 -12.70 12.30
CA VAL A 112 -2.78 -13.91 13.09
C VAL A 112 -4.02 -13.68 13.93
N MET A 113 -5.04 -14.49 13.70
CA MET A 113 -6.33 -14.43 14.41
C MET A 113 -6.57 -15.74 15.16
N LYS A 114 -7.23 -15.65 16.31
CA LYS A 114 -7.65 -16.75 17.16
C LYS A 114 -9.16 -16.68 17.34
N ASP A 115 -9.84 -17.76 16.96
CA ASP A 115 -11.27 -17.88 17.17
C ASP A 115 -11.55 -18.41 18.59
N PHE A 116 -12.55 -17.83 19.25
CA PHE A 116 -13.06 -18.32 20.52
C PHE A 116 -14.57 -18.10 20.63
N THR A 117 -15.23 -18.97 21.37
CA THR A 117 -16.66 -18.82 21.71
C THR A 117 -16.76 -17.96 22.96
N ILE A 118 -17.62 -16.94 22.91
CA ILE A 118 -17.85 -16.08 24.07
C ILE A 118 -18.51 -16.92 25.18
N PRO A 119 -17.99 -16.89 26.41
CA PRO A 119 -18.54 -17.67 27.51
C PRO A 119 -19.99 -17.30 27.84
N LYS A 120 -20.78 -18.30 28.23
CA LYS A 120 -22.22 -18.17 28.54
C LYS A 120 -22.56 -17.21 29.69
N PHE A 121 -21.58 -16.87 30.52
CA PHE A 121 -21.77 -15.93 31.64
C PHE A 121 -21.92 -14.46 31.19
N ILE A 122 -21.76 -14.16 29.89
CA ILE A 122 -22.07 -12.87 29.29
C ILE A 122 -23.38 -13.03 28.49
N PRO A 123 -24.56 -12.80 29.09
CA PRO A 123 -25.85 -13.20 28.50
C PRO A 123 -26.15 -12.54 27.15
N LYS A 124 -25.60 -11.35 26.94
CA LYS A 124 -25.80 -10.55 25.72
C LYS A 124 -25.07 -11.13 24.48
N PHE A 125 -24.14 -12.05 24.69
CA PHE A 125 -23.30 -12.65 23.65
C PHE A 125 -23.22 -14.19 23.77
N ASP A 126 -24.19 -14.82 24.45
CA ASP A 126 -24.20 -16.27 24.64
C ASP A 126 -24.16 -17.00 23.29
N GLY A 127 -23.22 -17.94 23.16
CA GLY A 127 -23.00 -18.74 21.95
C GLY A 127 -22.37 -17.99 20.76
N LYS A 128 -22.09 -16.69 20.86
CA LYS A 128 -21.47 -15.92 19.77
C LYS A 128 -19.97 -16.24 19.64
N LYS A 129 -19.48 -16.19 18.40
CA LYS A 129 -18.06 -16.34 18.09
C LYS A 129 -17.40 -14.98 18.07
N ALA A 130 -16.21 -14.91 18.65
CA ALA A 130 -15.35 -13.75 18.56
C ALA A 130 -13.97 -14.16 18.06
N ARG A 131 -13.28 -13.20 17.46
CA ARG A 131 -11.90 -13.36 17.00
C ARG A 131 -11.07 -12.25 17.58
N ILE A 132 -9.91 -12.63 18.10
CA ILE A 132 -8.88 -11.69 18.54
C ILE A 132 -7.59 -11.99 17.80
N GLY A 133 -6.82 -10.96 17.49
CA GLY A 133 -5.57 -11.18 16.81
C GLY A 133 -4.72 -9.94 16.66
N VAL A 134 -3.68 -10.12 15.85
CA VAL A 134 -2.67 -9.11 15.59
C VAL A 134 -2.42 -9.06 14.08
N ALA A 135 -2.34 -7.86 13.53
CA ALA A 135 -1.86 -7.61 12.18
C ALA A 135 -0.49 -6.93 12.25
N ILE A 136 0.47 -7.48 11.52
CA ILE A 136 1.83 -6.96 11.39
C ILE A 136 2.01 -6.56 9.94
N PHE A 137 2.44 -5.32 9.71
CA PHE A 137 2.67 -4.73 8.39
C PHE A 137 4.16 -4.50 8.20
N ASN A 138 4.66 -4.69 6.98
CA ASN A 138 6.07 -4.54 6.61
C ASN A 138 7.00 -5.34 7.55
N LEU A 139 6.78 -6.66 7.65
CA LEU A 139 7.53 -7.59 8.50
C LEU A 139 9.03 -7.55 8.26
N THR A 140 9.45 -7.30 7.03
CA THR A 140 10.88 -7.21 6.65
C THR A 140 11.51 -5.86 6.97
N ASN A 141 10.73 -4.91 7.51
CA ASN A 141 11.13 -3.53 7.73
C ASN A 141 11.76 -2.90 6.48
N HIS A 142 11.24 -3.26 5.30
CA HIS A 142 11.77 -2.80 4.03
C HIS A 142 11.58 -1.29 3.89
N PHE A 143 12.59 -0.62 3.32
CA PHE A 143 12.55 0.80 3.08
C PHE A 143 11.59 1.11 1.92
N ASN A 144 10.39 1.56 2.26
CA ASN A 144 9.31 1.93 1.36
C ASN A 144 9.02 3.43 1.53
N PRO A 145 9.89 4.31 1.00
CA PRO A 145 9.77 5.74 1.19
C PRO A 145 8.49 6.29 0.57
N ARG A 146 8.00 7.37 1.16
CA ARG A 146 6.76 8.04 0.75
C ARG A 146 7.00 9.45 0.23
N ASP A 147 8.11 10.03 0.65
CA ASP A 147 8.51 11.37 0.27
C ASP A 147 9.89 11.31 -0.41
N THR A 148 10.12 12.26 -1.31
CA THR A 148 11.41 12.49 -1.94
C THR A 148 11.69 13.98 -1.95
N GLN A 149 12.95 14.37 -1.74
CA GLN A 149 13.36 15.74 -1.97
C GLN A 149 13.49 15.95 -3.48
N ASN A 150 12.52 16.65 -4.06
CA ASN A 150 12.42 16.84 -5.49
C ASN A 150 12.85 18.25 -5.96
N ASN A 151 13.29 19.12 -5.05
CA ASN A 151 13.85 20.41 -5.43
C ASN A 151 15.33 20.25 -5.85
N LEU A 152 15.64 20.57 -7.11
CA LEU A 152 16.98 20.48 -7.69
C LEU A 152 18.01 21.37 -7.00
N ASP A 153 17.56 22.47 -6.41
CA ASP A 153 18.43 23.41 -5.70
C ASP A 153 18.79 22.91 -4.28
N SER A 154 18.19 21.81 -3.83
CA SER A 154 18.52 21.17 -2.55
C SER A 154 19.74 20.27 -2.65
N LEU A 155 20.65 20.35 -1.68
CA LEU A 155 21.76 19.39 -1.52
C LEU A 155 21.29 17.94 -1.28
N GLN A 156 20.01 17.76 -0.93
CA GLN A 156 19.39 16.46 -0.71
C GLN A 156 18.54 16.00 -1.90
N PHE A 157 18.62 16.65 -3.07
CA PHE A 157 17.84 16.25 -4.25
C PHE A 157 17.96 14.74 -4.54
N GLY A 158 16.81 14.09 -4.75
CA GLY A 158 16.70 12.65 -4.99
C GLY A 158 16.81 11.77 -3.74
N GLN A 159 17.01 12.34 -2.55
CA GLN A 159 16.93 11.58 -1.30
C GLN A 159 15.48 11.25 -0.95
N PHE A 160 15.29 10.08 -0.36
CA PHE A 160 14.00 9.51 -0.02
C PHE A 160 13.79 9.46 1.49
N PHE A 161 12.55 9.69 1.94
CA PHE A 161 12.22 9.84 3.34
C PHE A 161 10.87 9.19 3.70
N ASN A 162 10.56 9.22 5.00
CA ASN A 162 9.25 8.87 5.54
C ASN A 162 8.79 7.43 5.20
N SER A 163 9.73 6.49 5.21
CA SER A 163 9.38 5.06 5.15
C SER A 163 8.79 4.63 6.49
N LEU A 164 7.62 4.00 6.47
CA LEU A 164 7.12 3.33 7.66
C LEU A 164 7.81 1.98 7.82
N GLY A 165 8.41 1.78 8.99
CA GLY A 165 8.93 0.48 9.39
C GLY A 165 7.83 -0.52 9.74
N THR A 166 8.21 -1.61 10.41
CA THR A 166 7.26 -2.61 10.88
C THR A 166 6.22 -1.99 11.83
N SER A 167 4.94 -2.21 11.55
CA SER A 167 3.83 -1.74 12.38
C SER A 167 2.98 -2.92 12.87
N VAL A 168 2.54 -2.86 14.11
CA VAL A 168 1.71 -3.88 14.75
C VAL A 168 0.38 -3.26 15.15
N ARG A 169 -0.73 -3.93 14.86
CA ARG A 169 -2.10 -3.51 15.24
C ARG A 169 -2.85 -4.67 15.89
N GLY A 170 -3.52 -4.40 17.01
CA GLY A 170 -4.49 -5.33 17.58
C GLY A 170 -5.78 -5.35 16.76
N LYS A 171 -6.40 -6.53 16.65
CA LYS A 171 -7.69 -6.74 16.00
C LYS A 171 -8.64 -7.51 16.90
N PHE A 172 -9.90 -7.11 16.86
CA PHE A 172 -10.98 -7.76 17.57
C PHE A 172 -12.25 -7.69 16.73
N GLU A 173 -12.90 -8.82 16.53
CA GLU A 173 -14.10 -8.98 15.72
C GLU A 173 -15.10 -9.86 16.49
N ILE A 174 -16.39 -9.51 16.42
CA ILE A 174 -17.49 -10.31 17.00
C ILE A 174 -18.46 -10.63 15.86
N ASP A 175 -18.77 -11.92 15.68
CA ASP A 175 -19.81 -12.35 14.75
C ASP A 175 -21.19 -11.97 15.35
N TYR A 176 -22.00 -11.21 14.61
CA TYR A 176 -23.31 -10.72 15.04
C TYR A 176 -24.46 -11.66 14.66
#